data_AF-A0A2G6DXX3-F1
#
_entry.id   AF-A0A2G6DXX3-F1
#
_cell.length_a   1.000
_cell.length_b   1.000
_cell.length_c   1.000
_cell.angle_alpha   90.00
_cell.angle_beta   90.00
_cell.angle_gamma   90.00
#
_symmetry.space_group_name_H-M   'P 1'
#
loop_
_entity.id
_entity.type
_entity.pdbx_description
1 polymer ?
#
loop_
_entity_poly.entity_id
_entity_poly.type
_entity_poly.pdbx_seq_one_letter_code
_entity_poly.pdbx_strand_id
1 'polypeptide(L)'
;MAAFFTTNDMKDGKTLKRHIEDLIQLAPPFAGIYAITGTPVYTPNPGGFTQLLNAIVSQQLSLKAAKAIWQRLVDNNLVSQTAIMSASPAQLRSCGLSQQKIRYAKSLAEQQIDYSQLEHLEDE
;
A
#
# COMPACT_ATOMS: atom_id res chain seq x y z
N MET A 1 34.86 -6.52 0.62
CA MET A 1 34.54 -5.17 0.15
C MET A 1 33.07 -5.18 -0.23
N ALA A 2 32.19 -5.11 0.78
CA ALA A 2 30.76 -5.19 0.60
C ALA A 2 30.28 -3.86 0.01
N ALA A 3 29.82 -3.88 -1.24
CA ALA A 3 29.13 -2.75 -1.82
C ALA A 3 27.87 -2.50 -1.00
N PHE A 4 27.79 -1.31 -0.41
CA PHE A 4 26.56 -0.79 0.18
C PHE A 4 25.47 -0.87 -0.90
N PHE A 5 24.42 -1.66 -0.63
CA PHE A 5 23.18 -1.60 -1.40
C PHE A 5 22.60 -0.22 -1.14
N THR A 6 22.74 0.70 -2.09
CA THR A 6 22.00 1.96 -2.04
C THR A 6 20.52 1.64 -2.18
N THR A 7 19.78 1.80 -1.09
CA THR A 7 18.33 1.70 -1.00
C THR A 7 17.68 2.87 -1.74
N ASN A 8 17.78 2.92 -3.06
CA ASN A 8 16.88 3.72 -3.88
C ASN A 8 17.11 3.39 -5.37
N ASP A 9 16.25 2.58 -5.99
CA ASP A 9 16.06 2.57 -7.47
C ASP A 9 15.08 1.49 -8.00
N MET A 10 14.09 1.00 -7.24
CA MET A 10 12.99 0.24 -7.87
C MET A 10 12.09 1.18 -8.69
N LYS A 11 12.52 1.49 -9.91
CA LYS A 11 11.87 2.42 -10.85
C LYS A 11 11.10 1.71 -11.96
N ASP A 12 11.43 0.44 -12.24
CA ASP A 12 10.79 -0.35 -13.29
C ASP A 12 11.03 -1.88 -13.13
N GLY A 13 10.40 -2.65 -14.01
CA GLY A 13 10.53 -4.12 -14.04
C GLY A 13 11.92 -4.63 -14.47
N LYS A 14 12.73 -3.82 -15.17
CA LYS A 14 14.09 -4.23 -15.56
C LYS A 14 15.02 -4.19 -14.35
N THR A 15 14.92 -3.14 -13.53
CA THR A 15 15.66 -3.03 -12.28
C THR A 15 15.25 -4.12 -11.29
N LEU A 16 13.95 -4.44 -11.22
CA LEU A 16 13.46 -5.55 -10.40
C LEU A 16 14.09 -6.90 -10.80
N LYS A 17 14.15 -7.20 -12.10
CA LYS A 17 14.79 -8.42 -12.60
C LYS A 17 16.26 -8.48 -12.18
N ARG A 18 17.02 -7.39 -12.36
CA ARG A 18 18.43 -7.32 -11.96
C ARG A 18 18.60 -7.60 -10.46
N HIS A 19 17.80 -6.96 -9.60
CA HIS A 19 17.90 -7.19 -8.15
C HIS A 19 17.53 -8.62 -7.74
N ILE A 20 16.65 -9.29 -8.48
CA ILE A 20 16.37 -10.72 -8.26
C ILE A 20 17.58 -11.57 -8.64
N GLU A 21 18.26 -11.26 -9.74
CA GLU A 21 19.50 -11.95 -10.15
C GLU A 21 20.60 -11.76 -9.10
N ASP A 22 20.75 -10.54 -8.56
CA ASP A 22 21.67 -10.24 -7.46
C ASP A 22 21.31 -11.01 -6.18
N LEU A 23 20.01 -11.06 -5.82
CA LEU A 23 19.51 -11.83 -4.67
C LEU A 23 19.83 -13.32 -4.80
N ILE A 24 19.72 -13.89 -6.00
CA ILE A 24 20.04 -15.30 -6.26
C ILE A 24 21.54 -15.58 -6.03
N GLN A 25 22.42 -14.64 -6.37
CA GLN A 25 23.86 -14.80 -6.09
C GLN A 25 24.15 -14.81 -4.58
N LEU A 26 23.44 -13.97 -3.80
CA LEU A 26 23.60 -13.89 -2.34
C LEU A 26 22.92 -15.05 -1.62
N ALA A 27 21.79 -15.53 -2.14
CA ALA A 27 20.95 -16.56 -1.56
C ALA A 27 20.52 -17.58 -2.65
N PRO A 28 21.38 -18.57 -2.96
CA PRO A 28 21.14 -19.54 -4.03
C PRO A 28 19.79 -20.29 -4.02
N PRO A 29 19.14 -20.57 -2.86
CA PRO A 29 17.83 -21.20 -2.84
C PRO A 29 16.73 -20.44 -3.62
N PHE A 30 16.86 -19.13 -3.82
CA PHE A 30 15.90 -18.35 -4.60
C PHE A 30 15.91 -18.70 -6.10
N ALA A 31 16.97 -19.33 -6.63
CA ALA A 31 17.05 -19.72 -8.03
C ALA A 31 15.92 -20.67 -8.44
N GLY A 32 15.61 -21.66 -7.60
CA GLY A 32 14.54 -22.63 -7.86
C GLY A 32 13.15 -21.98 -7.89
N ILE A 33 12.90 -21.02 -6.99
CA ILE A 33 11.65 -20.26 -6.95
C ILE A 33 11.53 -19.42 -8.22
N TYR A 34 12.59 -18.69 -8.57
CA TYR A 34 12.60 -17.83 -9.75
C TYR A 34 12.38 -18.60 -11.06
N ALA A 35 12.92 -19.81 -11.18
CA ALA A 35 12.68 -20.67 -12.35
C ALA A 35 11.20 -21.04 -12.53
N ILE A 36 10.42 -21.10 -11.44
CA ILE A 36 8.99 -21.42 -11.47
C ILE A 36 8.14 -20.16 -11.67
N THR A 37 8.45 -19.07 -10.96
CA THR A 37 7.59 -17.88 -10.90
C THR A 37 7.94 -16.80 -11.91
N GLY A 38 9.19 -16.78 -12.40
CA GLY A 38 9.72 -15.70 -13.23
C GLY A 38 9.80 -14.36 -12.49
N THR A 39 9.96 -13.27 -13.25
CA THR A 39 9.94 -11.90 -12.72
C THR A 39 8.51 -11.47 -12.43
N PRO A 40 8.17 -11.07 -11.19
CA PRO A 40 6.84 -10.54 -10.88
C PRO A 40 6.60 -9.21 -11.58
N VAL A 41 5.32 -8.90 -11.83
CA VAL A 41 4.94 -7.61 -12.43
C VAL A 41 5.14 -6.51 -11.40
N TYR A 42 5.94 -5.51 -11.76
CA TYR A 42 6.07 -4.30 -10.97
C TYR A 42 4.86 -3.39 -11.21
N THR A 43 4.11 -3.08 -10.15
CA THR A 43 3.02 -2.09 -10.19
C THR A 43 3.40 -0.95 -9.25
N PRO A 44 3.69 0.25 -9.75
CA PRO A 44 4.02 1.39 -8.91
C PRO A 44 2.82 1.74 -8.02
N ASN A 45 3.09 2.00 -6.75
CA ASN A 45 2.09 2.45 -5.81
C ASN A 45 2.02 4.00 -5.88
N PRO A 46 0.88 4.62 -6.24
CA PRO A 46 0.76 6.07 -6.31
C PRO A 46 0.86 6.79 -4.95
N GLY A 47 0.84 6.05 -3.84
CA GLY A 47 0.96 6.63 -2.51
C GLY A 47 -0.21 7.51 -2.09
N GLY A 48 0.00 8.33 -1.06
CA GLY A 48 -0.98 9.31 -0.59
C GLY A 48 -2.09 8.78 0.34
N PHE A 49 -2.93 9.71 0.81
CA PHE A 49 -4.03 9.44 1.75
C PHE A 49 -4.96 8.31 1.29
N THR A 50 -5.47 8.41 0.06
CA THR A 50 -6.47 7.47 -0.48
C THR A 50 -5.91 6.05 -0.54
N GLN A 51 -4.61 5.90 -0.83
CA GLN A 51 -3.98 4.59 -0.86
C GLN A 51 -3.82 4.00 0.56
N LEU A 52 -3.36 4.81 1.52
CA LEU A 52 -3.26 4.37 2.92
C LEU A 52 -4.64 4.03 3.50
N LEU A 53 -5.66 4.81 3.16
CA LEU A 53 -7.04 4.49 3.49
C LEU A 53 -7.46 3.14 2.90
N ASN A 54 -7.18 2.88 1.63
CA ASN A 54 -7.48 1.61 0.99
C ASN A 54 -6.75 0.43 1.66
N ALA A 55 -5.50 0.64 2.07
CA ALA A 55 -4.74 -0.35 2.85
C ALA A 55 -5.44 -0.67 4.18
N ILE A 56 -5.85 0.34 4.95
CA ILE A 56 -6.64 0.18 6.19
C ILE A 56 -7.94 -0.58 5.92
N VAL A 57 -8.68 -0.19 4.88
CA VAL A 57 -9.95 -0.82 4.50
C VAL A 57 -9.76 -2.29 4.16
N SER A 58 -8.66 -2.66 3.52
CA SER A 58 -8.40 -4.02 3.03
C SER A 58 -7.90 -4.99 4.10
N GLN A 59 -7.44 -4.50 5.27
CA GLN A 59 -6.90 -5.35 6.33
C GLN A 59 -7.86 -6.48 6.75
N GLN A 60 -7.33 -7.71 6.83
CA GLN A 60 -8.06 -8.91 7.30
C GLN A 60 -9.34 -9.23 6.51
N LEU A 61 -9.39 -8.88 5.22
CA LEU A 61 -10.51 -9.19 4.34
C LEU A 61 -10.06 -9.99 3.12
N SER A 62 -10.99 -10.72 2.53
CA SER A 62 -10.81 -11.23 1.17
C SER A 62 -10.79 -10.07 0.16
N LEU A 63 -10.15 -10.29 -1.00
CA LEU A 63 -10.12 -9.31 -2.09
C LEU A 63 -11.52 -8.86 -2.51
N LYS A 64 -12.48 -9.79 -2.59
CA LYS A 64 -13.86 -9.49 -2.96
C LYS A 64 -14.55 -8.59 -1.93
N ALA A 65 -14.36 -8.88 -0.64
CA ALA A 65 -14.96 -8.08 0.43
C ALA A 65 -14.35 -6.67 0.52
N ALA A 66 -13.01 -6.58 0.43
CA ALA A 66 -12.30 -5.31 0.39
C ALA A 66 -12.78 -4.44 -0.78
N LYS A 67 -12.85 -5.01 -2.00
CA LYS A 67 -13.35 -4.31 -3.20
C LYS A 67 -14.80 -3.81 -3.02
N ALA A 68 -15.67 -4.62 -2.43
CA ALA A 68 -17.07 -4.23 -2.20
C ALA A 68 -17.24 -3.11 -1.16
N ILE A 69 -16.40 -3.08 -0.12
CA ILE A 69 -16.38 -1.97 0.85
C ILE A 69 -15.80 -0.72 0.20
N TRP A 70 -14.68 -0.86 -0.52
CA TRP A 70 -14.05 0.25 -1.22
C TRP A 70 -14.99 0.91 -2.23
N GLN A 71 -15.69 0.12 -3.05
CA GLN A 71 -16.65 0.66 -4.01
C GLN A 71 -17.75 1.46 -3.32
N ARG A 72 -18.32 0.97 -2.20
CA ARG A 72 -19.32 1.73 -1.43
C ARG A 72 -18.76 3.05 -0.90
N LEU A 73 -17.50 3.11 -0.46
CA LEU A 73 -16.87 4.36 -0.07
C LEU A 73 -16.76 5.34 -1.25
N VAL A 74 -16.30 4.85 -2.41
CA VAL A 74 -16.21 5.65 -3.64
C VAL A 74 -17.58 6.20 -4.04
N ASP A 75 -18.60 5.35 -4.06
CA ASP A 75 -19.97 5.72 -4.45
C ASP A 75 -20.59 6.76 -3.49
N ASN A 76 -20.12 6.81 -2.24
CA ASN A 76 -20.54 7.80 -1.24
C ASN A 76 -19.57 9.01 -1.15
N ASN A 77 -18.58 9.11 -2.03
CA ASN A 77 -17.54 10.15 -2.01
C ASN A 77 -16.72 10.20 -0.70
N LEU A 78 -16.50 9.05 -0.07
CA LEU A 78 -15.82 8.88 1.23
C LEU A 78 -14.39 8.35 1.08
N VAL A 79 -13.61 8.93 0.16
CA VAL A 79 -12.23 8.48 -0.12
C VAL A 79 -11.17 9.58 -0.01
N SER A 80 -11.58 10.83 0.20
CA SER A 80 -10.68 11.96 0.47
C SER A 80 -10.50 12.18 1.97
N GLN A 81 -9.40 12.85 2.34
CA GLN A 81 -9.10 13.20 3.73
C GLN A 81 -10.23 14.02 4.36
N THR A 82 -10.69 15.06 3.67
CA THR A 82 -11.77 15.92 4.13
C THR A 82 -13.08 15.15 4.28
N ALA A 83 -13.42 14.27 3.33
CA ALA A 83 -14.65 13.49 3.39
C ALA A 83 -14.63 12.51 4.57
N ILE A 84 -13.52 11.79 4.79
CA ILE A 84 -13.38 10.90 5.95
C ILE A 84 -13.43 11.69 7.26
N MET A 85 -12.77 12.85 7.33
CA MET A 85 -12.78 13.71 8.52
C MET A 85 -14.18 14.22 8.86
N SER A 86 -15.00 14.58 7.87
CA SER A 86 -16.37 15.07 8.07
C SER A 86 -17.42 13.97 8.26
N ALA A 87 -17.19 12.75 7.77
CA ALA A 87 -18.20 11.68 7.82
C ALA A 87 -18.54 11.23 9.24
N SER A 88 -19.82 11.00 9.54
CA SER A 88 -20.20 10.37 10.80
C SER A 88 -19.75 8.90 10.86
N PRO A 89 -19.48 8.33 12.05
CA PRO A 89 -19.23 6.89 12.20
C PRO A 89 -20.34 6.02 11.62
N ALA A 90 -21.60 6.49 11.66
CA ALA A 90 -22.75 5.79 11.09
C ALA A 90 -22.66 5.67 9.55
N GLN A 91 -22.26 6.74 8.85
CA GLN A 91 -22.05 6.73 7.39
C GLN A 91 -20.91 5.79 7.00
N LEU A 92 -19.80 5.78 7.74
CA LEU A 92 -18.69 4.88 7.45
C LEU A 92 -19.08 3.41 7.72
N ARG A 93 -19.91 3.17 8.74
CA ARG A 93 -20.44 1.84 9.05
C ARG A 93 -21.42 1.33 7.98
N SER A 94 -22.26 2.19 7.41
CA SER A 94 -23.16 1.79 6.31
C SER A 94 -22.39 1.37 5.05
N CYS A 95 -21.18 1.93 4.85
CA CYS A 95 -20.23 1.49 3.82
C CYS A 95 -19.53 0.15 4.15
N GLY A 96 -19.73 -0.40 5.35
CA GLY A 96 -19.22 -1.70 5.77
C GLY A 96 -17.90 -1.68 6.54
N LEU A 97 -17.45 -0.51 7.02
CA LEU A 97 -16.26 -0.45 7.87
C LEU A 97 -16.56 -0.98 9.28
N SER A 98 -15.60 -1.71 9.85
CA SER A 98 -15.61 -2.06 11.27
C SER A 98 -15.30 -0.84 12.13
N GLN A 99 -15.64 -0.90 13.42
CA GLN A 99 -15.34 0.18 14.37
C GLN A 99 -13.85 0.51 14.44
N GLN A 100 -12.98 -0.51 14.40
CA GLN A 100 -11.54 -0.32 14.40
C GLN A 100 -11.04 0.40 13.14
N LYS A 101 -11.55 0.03 11.96
CA LYS A 101 -11.21 0.70 10.70
C LYS A 101 -11.73 2.13 10.64
N ILE A 102 -12.90 2.39 11.22
CA ILE A 102 -13.42 3.76 11.38
C ILE A 102 -12.45 4.60 12.22
N ARG A 103 -12.01 4.08 13.37
CA ARG A 103 -11.04 4.77 14.23
C ARG A 103 -9.74 5.09 13.50
N TYR A 104 -9.21 4.13 12.74
CA TYR A 104 -7.96 4.33 11.99
C TYR A 104 -8.11 5.27 10.81
N ALA A 105 -9.20 5.17 10.05
CA ALA A 105 -9.48 6.11 8.96
C ALA A 105 -9.64 7.55 9.47
N LYS A 106 -10.33 7.73 10.60
CA LYS A 106 -10.47 9.04 11.26
C LYS A 106 -9.12 9.58 11.74
N SER A 107 -8.36 8.77 12.48
CA SER A 107 -7.04 9.16 12.94
C SER A 107 -6.10 9.52 11.79
N LEU A 108 -6.09 8.74 10.70
CA LEU A 108 -5.34 9.07 9.50
C LEU A 108 -5.77 10.42 8.90
N ALA A 109 -7.07 10.70 8.85
CA ALA A 109 -7.60 11.94 8.28
C ALA A 109 -7.33 13.17 9.14
N GLU A 110 -7.18 13.00 10.45
CA GLU A 110 -6.81 14.06 11.39
C GLU A 110 -5.33 14.46 11.30
N GLN A 111 -4.47 13.57 10.80
CA GLN A 111 -3.04 13.86 10.65
C GLN A 111 -2.76 14.71 9.41
N GLN A 112 -1.90 15.71 9.57
CA GLN A 112 -1.41 16.57 8.47
C GLN A 112 -0.12 16.01 7.88
N ILE A 113 -0.19 14.78 7.36
CA ILE A 113 0.96 14.11 6.75
C ILE A 113 1.22 14.75 5.38
N ASP A 114 2.46 15.19 5.14
CA ASP A 114 2.93 15.52 3.81
C ASP A 114 3.33 14.22 3.08
N TYR A 115 2.36 13.65 2.36
CA TYR A 115 2.57 12.41 1.63
C TYR A 115 3.63 12.50 0.53
N SER A 116 3.93 13.70 0.02
CA SER A 116 4.95 13.88 -1.00
C SER A 116 6.37 13.77 -0.42
N GLN A 117 6.53 14.16 0.85
CA GLN A 117 7.82 14.07 1.54
C GLN A 117 8.13 12.64 2.01
N LEU A 118 7.12 11.78 2.15
CA LEU A 118 7.34 10.39 2.58
C LEU A 118 8.29 9.61 1.65
N GLU A 119 8.33 9.94 0.36
CA GLU A 119 9.25 9.31 -0.60
C GLU A 119 10.72 9.66 -0.38
N HIS A 120 11.01 10.64 0.47
CA HIS A 120 12.35 11.15 0.74
C HIS A 120 12.82 10.89 2.17
N LEU A 121 11.94 10.35 3.02
CA LEU A 121 12.30 9.96 4.38
C LEU A 121 13.00 8.60 4.37
N GLU A 122 13.91 8.40 5.32
CA GLU A 122 14.42 7.07 5.62
C GLU A 122 13.33 6.23 6.27
N ASP A 123 13.43 4.90 6.12
CA ASP A 123 12.45 3.95 6.66
C ASP A 123 12.49 3.86 8.21
N GLU A 124 13.57 4.36 8.85
CA GLU A 124 13.83 4.36 10.31
C GLU A 124 13.72 5.77 10.92
#